data_AF-A0A4Q9HDD8-F1
#
_entry.id   AF-A0A4Q9HDD8-F1
#
_cell.length_a   1.000
_cell.length_b   1.000
_cell.length_c   1.000
_cell.angle_alpha   90.00
_cell.angle_beta   90.00
_cell.angle_gamma   90.00
#
_symmetry.space_group_name_H-M   'P 1'
#
loop_
_entity.id
_entity.type
_entity.pdbx_description
1 polymer ?
#
loop_
_entity_poly.entity_id
_entity_poly.type
_entity_poly.pdbx_seq_one_letter_code
_entity_poly.pdbx_strand_id
1 'polypeptide(L)'
;MGLTYKARSGIIWSIGQQFSVKFINLFVTVILARLLSPAEFGLIAMLSIFIAVGNSLMDSGLTSSLIRTRTAGQKDFSTIFFFNLFGSIIVYGVLFFSAPLIAGFYRQPLLTNIVRVYGVTFLINAFFSIQSTLLTKEMKFKLQTVLQIPAVILGGCLGIYLAKNGYGTWSLVWMSLLSASISTALHWFYSDWRPRLIFNKKSFKKHFHFGYKMTLSGLLDTIYQNLYTVIIGRFYAASQLGFYARADSLSQLPIGIISTAISKVTYPMFSNISNDDVKLKMVYRRLMQQVLFWNAPILIFLALIAQPLISLLLTDKWLPSVPYFQILCIAGILYPLHAYNLNILKVKGQSGQFLRLEIIKKVLSVIGIICVIPFGIMGLLYFQLFFTVFAYYINSTYSGKLINYPLKEQLKDITPILMLSSLLGVACYCLDTWCLVHYNINNIFRIIGISIIYGSFYLGISSSIKLAALVDFKQLILKQ
;
A
#
# COMPACT_ATOMS: atom_id res chain seq x y z
N MET A 1 -27.85 19.45 9.58
CA MET A 1 -27.46 18.05 9.27
C MET A 1 -26.54 17.52 10.36
N GLY A 2 -26.96 16.46 11.07
CA GLY A 2 -26.25 15.93 12.24
C GLY A 2 -24.83 15.42 11.94
N LEU A 3 -23.93 15.54 12.92
CA LEU A 3 -22.54 15.07 12.87
C LEU A 3 -22.42 13.60 12.44
N THR A 4 -23.40 12.77 12.80
CA THR A 4 -23.49 11.34 12.44
C THR A 4 -23.73 11.11 10.94
N TYR A 5 -24.55 11.95 10.29
CA TYR A 5 -24.79 11.88 8.84
C TYR A 5 -23.57 12.35 8.04
N LYS A 6 -22.92 13.44 8.46
CA LYS A 6 -21.64 13.90 7.87
C LYS A 6 -20.52 12.86 8.03
N ALA A 7 -20.47 12.17 9.16
CA ALA A 7 -19.49 11.10 9.38
C ALA A 7 -19.72 9.87 8.48
N ARG A 8 -20.96 9.38 8.37
CA ARG A 8 -21.30 8.23 7.51
C ARG A 8 -21.09 8.53 6.02
N SER A 9 -21.61 9.66 5.55
CA SER A 9 -21.37 10.11 4.16
C SER A 9 -19.88 10.33 3.89
N GLY A 10 -19.15 10.93 4.83
CA GLY A 10 -17.70 11.12 4.73
C GLY A 10 -16.91 9.81 4.60
N ILE A 11 -17.32 8.75 5.31
CA ILE A 11 -16.70 7.42 5.19
C ILE A 11 -16.96 6.81 3.81
N ILE A 12 -18.20 6.84 3.32
CA ILE A 12 -18.57 6.31 2.00
C ILE A 12 -17.80 7.04 0.90
N TRP A 13 -17.76 8.37 0.96
CA TRP A 13 -16.99 9.17 0.00
C TRP A 13 -15.49 8.95 0.10
N SER A 14 -14.92 8.79 1.31
CA SER A 14 -13.50 8.46 1.49
C SER A 14 -13.14 7.09 0.91
N ILE A 15 -14.02 6.10 1.07
CA ILE A 15 -13.84 4.78 0.47
C ILE A 15 -13.94 4.90 -1.05
N GLY A 16 -15.04 5.48 -1.56
CA GLY A 16 -15.25 5.73 -2.98
C GLY A 16 -14.08 6.45 -3.64
N GLN A 17 -13.54 7.50 -2.99
CA GLN A 17 -12.34 8.21 -3.43
C GLN A 17 -11.15 7.28 -3.69
N GLN A 18 -10.79 6.50 -2.66
CA GLN A 18 -9.61 5.64 -2.74
C GLN A 18 -9.78 4.58 -3.83
N PHE A 19 -11.00 4.04 -3.99
CA PHE A 19 -11.30 3.09 -5.04
C PHE A 19 -11.24 3.72 -6.44
N SER A 20 -11.90 4.85 -6.66
CA SER A 20 -11.91 5.52 -7.96
C SER A 20 -10.51 5.90 -8.43
N VAL A 21 -9.72 6.53 -7.56
CA VAL A 21 -8.36 6.96 -7.92
C VAL A 21 -7.43 5.76 -8.15
N LYS A 22 -7.48 4.72 -7.32
CA LYS A 22 -6.66 3.52 -7.51
C LYS A 22 -7.04 2.77 -8.78
N PHE A 23 -8.33 2.68 -9.10
CA PHE A 23 -8.81 1.99 -10.30
C PHE A 23 -8.39 2.72 -11.57
N ILE A 24 -8.53 4.05 -11.62
CA ILE A 24 -8.05 4.85 -12.75
C ILE A 24 -6.52 4.70 -12.91
N ASN A 25 -5.77 4.80 -11.80
CA ASN A 25 -4.32 4.59 -11.84
C ASN A 25 -3.93 3.21 -12.34
N LEU A 26 -4.64 2.16 -11.89
CA LEU A 26 -4.42 0.79 -12.37
C LEU A 26 -4.64 0.71 -13.88
N PHE A 27 -5.76 1.26 -14.37
CA PHE A 27 -6.09 1.27 -15.79
C PHE A 27 -5.03 1.98 -16.65
N VAL A 28 -4.65 3.20 -16.24
CA VAL A 28 -3.59 3.99 -16.90
C VAL A 28 -2.26 3.23 -16.88
N THR A 29 -1.92 2.66 -15.73
CA THR A 29 -0.68 1.88 -15.54
C THR A 29 -0.66 0.63 -16.40
N VAL A 30 -1.79 -0.06 -16.55
CA VAL A 30 -1.92 -1.23 -17.43
C VAL A 30 -1.66 -0.82 -18.88
N ILE A 31 -2.26 0.27 -19.36
CA ILE A 31 -1.99 0.80 -20.71
C ILE A 31 -0.50 1.12 -20.88
N LEU A 32 0.10 1.82 -19.90
CA LEU A 32 1.52 2.16 -19.95
C LEU A 32 2.44 0.93 -19.89
N ALA A 33 2.08 -0.10 -19.13
CA ALA A 33 2.83 -1.36 -19.08
C ALA A 33 2.78 -2.12 -20.41
N ARG A 34 1.68 -1.99 -21.17
CA ARG A 34 1.61 -2.53 -22.54
C ARG A 34 2.52 -1.78 -23.51
N LEU A 35 2.69 -0.47 -23.35
CA LEU A 35 3.51 0.37 -24.23
C LEU A 35 5.01 0.31 -23.87
N LEU A 36 5.34 0.43 -22.58
CA LEU A 36 6.71 0.53 -22.08
C LEU A 36 7.32 -0.83 -21.78
N SER A 37 8.65 -0.89 -21.78
CA SER A 37 9.44 -2.05 -21.38
C SER A 37 9.52 -2.19 -19.85
N PRO A 38 9.78 -3.42 -19.34
CA PRO A 38 10.01 -3.64 -17.91
C PRO A 38 11.18 -2.81 -17.35
N ALA A 39 12.24 -2.58 -18.13
CA ALA A 39 13.40 -1.81 -17.69
C ALA A 39 13.03 -0.36 -17.36
N GLU A 40 12.16 0.27 -18.16
CA GLU A 40 11.71 1.65 -17.93
C GLU A 40 10.90 1.79 -16.64
N PHE A 41 10.06 0.79 -16.33
CA PHE A 41 9.39 0.70 -15.03
C PHE A 41 10.37 0.44 -13.89
N GLY A 42 11.41 -0.36 -14.13
CA GLY A 42 12.50 -0.60 -13.19
C GLY A 42 13.22 0.67 -12.79
N LEU A 43 13.51 1.56 -13.75
CA LEU A 43 14.14 2.85 -13.45
C LEU A 43 13.29 3.72 -12.53
N ILE A 44 11.97 3.80 -12.73
CA ILE A 44 11.07 4.50 -11.80
C ILE A 44 11.01 3.80 -10.44
N ALA A 45 11.02 2.47 -10.41
CA ALA A 45 11.04 1.71 -9.17
C ALA A 45 12.31 1.98 -8.34
N MET A 46 13.48 2.15 -8.96
CA MET A 46 14.72 2.55 -8.25
C MET A 46 14.56 3.89 -7.52
N LEU A 47 13.67 4.76 -8.02
CA LEU A 47 13.41 6.07 -7.42
C LEU A 47 12.38 6.03 -6.29
N SER A 48 11.64 4.93 -6.13
CA SER A 48 10.53 4.83 -5.17
C SER A 48 10.99 5.11 -3.75
N ILE A 49 12.19 4.65 -3.35
CA ILE A 49 12.70 4.91 -2.01
C ILE A 49 12.94 6.39 -1.74
N PHE A 50 13.56 7.11 -2.68
CA PHE A 50 13.89 8.52 -2.48
C PHE A 50 12.60 9.35 -2.43
N ILE A 51 11.64 9.01 -3.27
CA ILE A 51 10.31 9.62 -3.29
C ILE A 51 9.56 9.33 -2.00
N ALA A 52 9.54 8.07 -1.56
CA ALA A 52 8.84 7.67 -0.36
C ALA A 52 9.47 8.30 0.90
N VAL A 53 10.81 8.33 1.00
CA VAL A 53 11.52 8.97 2.12
C VAL A 53 11.28 10.48 2.12
N GLY A 54 11.39 11.15 0.96
CA GLY A 54 11.11 12.58 0.85
C GLY A 54 9.66 12.92 1.23
N ASN A 55 8.69 12.14 0.74
CA ASN A 55 7.28 12.30 1.12
C ASN A 55 7.08 12.01 2.61
N SER A 56 7.76 11.03 3.18
CA SER A 56 7.67 10.73 4.61
C SER A 56 8.14 11.92 5.46
N LEU A 57 9.25 12.56 5.07
CA LEU A 57 9.77 13.77 5.73
C LEU A 57 8.77 14.93 5.67
N MET A 58 8.07 15.11 4.55
CA MET A 58 7.16 16.25 4.32
C MET A 58 5.75 16.03 4.89
N ASP A 59 5.18 14.84 4.75
CA ASP A 59 3.75 14.60 5.01
C ASP A 59 3.44 13.88 6.34
N SER A 60 4.40 13.23 7.00
CA SER A 60 4.03 12.21 8.01
C SER A 60 3.70 12.74 9.41
N GLY A 61 4.00 14.00 9.72
CA GLY A 61 3.91 14.51 11.09
C GLY A 61 3.06 15.76 11.28
N LEU A 62 3.33 16.79 10.49
CA LEU A 62 2.79 18.13 10.71
C LEU A 62 1.33 18.27 10.23
N THR A 63 1.00 17.67 9.09
CA THR A 63 -0.36 17.61 8.54
C THR A 63 -1.31 16.87 9.49
N SER A 64 -0.87 15.74 10.06
CA SER A 64 -1.62 14.97 11.06
C SER A 64 -1.84 15.77 12.36
N SER A 65 -0.84 16.58 12.75
CA SER A 65 -0.95 17.50 13.89
C SER A 65 -2.03 18.58 13.66
N LEU A 66 -2.11 19.13 12.44
CA LEU A 66 -3.13 20.12 12.05
C LEU A 66 -4.54 19.53 12.05
N ILE A 67 -4.70 18.32 11.53
CA ILE A 67 -5.99 17.59 11.52
C ILE A 67 -6.44 17.33 12.96
N ARG A 68 -5.53 16.87 13.84
CA ARG A 68 -5.83 16.58 15.25
C ARG A 68 -6.21 17.82 16.07
N THR A 69 -5.64 18.98 15.74
CA THR A 69 -5.79 20.19 16.54
C THR A 69 -7.11 20.89 16.24
N ARG A 70 -8.11 20.76 17.12
CA ARG A 70 -9.47 21.33 16.93
C ARG A 70 -9.47 22.83 16.62
N THR A 71 -8.63 23.61 17.31
CA THR A 71 -8.56 25.07 17.21
C THR A 71 -7.47 25.58 16.25
N ALA A 72 -6.98 24.74 15.32
CA ALA A 72 -5.95 25.19 14.39
C ALA A 72 -6.49 26.28 13.46
N GLY A 73 -5.84 27.44 13.45
CA GLY A 73 -6.26 28.60 12.68
C GLY A 73 -5.26 29.01 11.61
N GLN A 74 -5.48 30.19 11.02
CA GLN A 74 -4.65 30.75 9.92
C GLN A 74 -3.15 30.75 10.22
N LYS A 75 -2.77 31.06 11.47
CA LYS A 75 -1.37 31.11 11.91
C LYS A 75 -0.72 29.72 11.88
N ASP A 76 -1.44 28.68 12.27
CA ASP A 76 -0.94 27.30 12.29
C ASP A 76 -0.75 26.77 10.87
N PHE A 77 -1.77 26.94 10.01
CA PHE A 77 -1.69 26.53 8.61
C PHE A 77 -0.58 27.28 7.85
N SER A 78 -0.45 28.59 8.04
CA SER A 78 0.59 29.37 7.34
C SER A 78 1.99 29.00 7.82
N THR A 79 2.18 28.83 9.13
CA THR A 79 3.49 28.44 9.70
C THR A 79 3.94 27.08 9.15
N ILE A 80 3.03 26.10 9.11
CA ILE A 80 3.36 24.76 8.62
C ILE A 80 3.50 24.75 7.10
N PHE A 81 2.72 25.54 6.37
CA PHE A 81 2.89 25.71 4.93
C PHE A 81 4.31 26.17 4.58
N PHE A 82 4.79 27.26 5.17
CA PHE A 82 6.14 27.77 4.88
C PHE A 82 7.23 26.82 5.36
N PHE A 83 7.01 26.12 6.48
CA PHE A 83 7.95 25.08 6.92
C PHE A 83 8.03 23.92 5.93
N ASN A 84 6.89 23.40 5.46
CA ASN A 84 6.85 22.33 4.47
C ASN A 84 7.44 22.78 3.13
N LEU A 85 7.16 24.01 2.70
CA LEU A 85 7.73 24.56 1.47
C LEU A 85 9.26 24.65 1.56
N PHE A 86 9.79 25.20 2.66
CA PHE A 86 11.23 25.27 2.89
C PHE A 86 11.87 23.88 3.01
N GLY A 87 11.23 22.97 3.75
CA GLY A 87 11.63 21.57 3.85
C GLY A 87 11.69 20.88 2.50
N SER A 88 10.67 21.07 1.64
CA SER A 88 10.64 20.51 0.29
C SER A 88 11.73 21.07 -0.60
N ILE A 89 12.08 22.36 -0.48
CA ILE A 89 13.22 22.96 -1.19
C ILE A 89 14.53 22.29 -0.75
N ILE A 90 14.73 22.08 0.54
CA ILE A 90 15.92 21.38 1.06
C ILE A 90 15.97 19.93 0.54
N VAL A 91 14.88 19.18 0.69
CA VAL A 91 14.82 17.77 0.23
C VAL A 91 15.06 17.68 -1.28
N TYR A 92 14.45 18.57 -2.06
CA TYR A 92 14.69 18.66 -3.49
C TYR A 92 16.15 18.99 -3.81
N GLY A 93 16.74 19.99 -3.14
CA GLY A 93 18.14 20.36 -3.32
C GLY A 93 19.09 19.21 -3.03
N VAL A 94 18.90 18.51 -1.90
CA VAL A 94 19.68 17.32 -1.54
C VAL A 94 19.56 16.24 -2.61
N LEU A 95 18.36 15.97 -3.11
CA LEU A 95 18.16 14.99 -4.19
C LEU A 95 18.75 15.44 -5.53
N PHE A 96 18.66 16.72 -5.86
CA PHE A 96 19.20 17.29 -7.09
C PHE A 96 20.73 17.14 -7.16
N PHE A 97 21.42 17.47 -6.06
CA PHE A 97 22.88 17.36 -5.97
C PHE A 97 23.35 15.91 -5.78
N SER A 98 22.58 15.06 -5.10
CA SER A 98 22.90 13.63 -4.97
C SER A 98 22.49 12.78 -6.18
N ALA A 99 21.77 13.33 -7.17
CA ALA A 99 21.32 12.59 -8.35
C ALA A 99 22.44 11.81 -9.09
N PRO A 100 23.67 12.35 -9.30
CA PRO A 100 24.76 11.59 -9.91
C PRO A 100 25.22 10.41 -9.02
N LEU A 101 25.21 10.58 -7.70
CA LEU A 101 25.55 9.49 -6.76
C LEU A 101 24.50 8.38 -6.80
N ILE A 102 23.22 8.74 -6.90
CA ILE A 102 22.12 7.78 -7.08
C ILE A 102 22.29 7.02 -8.39
N ALA A 103 22.56 7.73 -9.49
CA ALA A 103 22.81 7.11 -10.80
C ALA A 103 24.02 6.16 -10.78
N GLY A 104 25.11 6.55 -10.10
CA GLY A 104 26.28 5.70 -9.89
C GLY A 104 26.00 4.48 -9.00
N PHE A 105 25.17 4.65 -7.97
CA PHE A 105 24.71 3.56 -7.11
C PHE A 105 23.87 2.55 -7.89
N TYR A 106 22.97 2.97 -8.79
CA TYR A 106 22.20 2.01 -9.59
C TYR A 106 22.88 1.60 -10.89
N ARG A 107 24.04 2.17 -11.23
CA ARG A 107 24.73 1.98 -12.51
C ARG A 107 23.85 2.34 -13.71
N GLN A 108 23.06 3.40 -13.58
CA GLN A 108 22.09 3.88 -14.58
C GLN A 108 22.24 5.39 -14.78
N PRO A 109 23.06 5.84 -15.75
CA PRO A 109 23.34 7.27 -15.96
C PRO A 109 22.08 8.12 -16.19
N LEU A 110 21.07 7.55 -16.85
CA LEU A 110 19.79 8.20 -17.15
C LEU A 110 19.07 8.67 -15.87
N LEU A 111 19.27 8.00 -14.73
CA LEU A 111 18.65 8.38 -13.46
C LEU A 111 19.05 9.77 -13.00
N THR A 112 20.22 10.29 -13.39
CA THR A 112 20.65 11.64 -12.96
C THR A 112 19.61 12.69 -13.35
N ASN A 113 19.20 12.68 -14.62
CA ASN A 113 18.23 13.64 -15.13
C ASN A 113 16.81 13.33 -14.64
N ILE A 114 16.46 12.04 -14.57
CA ILE A 114 15.15 11.62 -14.07
C ILE A 114 14.96 12.07 -12.62
N VAL A 115 15.94 11.85 -11.72
CA VAL A 115 15.87 12.29 -10.31
C VAL A 115 15.68 13.80 -10.21
N ARG A 116 16.45 14.58 -10.97
CA ARG A 116 16.40 16.05 -10.92
C ARG A 116 15.05 16.60 -11.37
N VAL A 117 14.46 16.02 -12.41
CA VAL A 117 13.15 16.46 -12.91
C VAL A 117 12.03 15.90 -12.05
N TYR A 118 12.09 14.62 -11.69
CA TYR A 118 11.03 13.97 -10.92
C TYR A 118 10.98 14.52 -9.49
N GLY A 119 12.10 14.92 -8.91
CA GLY A 119 12.18 15.57 -7.60
C GLY A 119 11.41 16.89 -7.52
N VAL A 120 11.10 17.55 -8.64
CA VAL A 120 10.25 18.76 -8.65
C VAL A 120 8.87 18.48 -8.04
N THR A 121 8.42 17.22 -8.04
CA THR A 121 7.21 16.79 -7.34
C THR A 121 7.19 17.17 -5.85
N PHE A 122 8.32 17.22 -5.15
CA PHE A 122 8.35 17.65 -3.74
C PHE A 122 7.93 19.10 -3.55
N LEU A 123 8.32 19.97 -4.49
CA LEU A 123 7.93 21.38 -4.47
C LEU A 123 6.43 21.50 -4.72
N ILE A 124 5.92 20.82 -5.75
CA ILE A 124 4.48 20.81 -6.08
C ILE A 124 3.66 20.28 -4.90
N ASN A 125 4.09 19.16 -4.30
CA ASN A 125 3.40 18.55 -3.16
C ASN A 125 3.40 19.44 -1.90
N ALA A 126 4.41 20.31 -1.72
CA ALA A 126 4.38 21.29 -0.63
C ALA A 126 3.17 22.22 -0.73
N PHE A 127 2.86 22.69 -1.94
CA PHE A 127 1.68 23.52 -2.22
C PHE A 127 0.38 22.73 -2.06
N PHE A 128 0.38 21.44 -2.39
CA PHE A 128 -0.78 20.57 -2.25
C PHE A 128 -1.13 20.24 -0.78
N SER A 129 -0.11 19.94 0.03
CA SER A 129 -0.25 19.28 1.35
C SER A 129 -1.26 19.97 2.28
N ILE A 130 -1.15 21.30 2.44
CA ILE A 130 -2.01 22.08 3.35
C ILE A 130 -3.45 22.18 2.83
N GLN A 131 -3.64 22.36 1.52
CA GLN A 131 -4.98 22.42 0.94
C GLN A 131 -5.72 21.09 1.13
N SER A 132 -5.03 19.96 0.86
CA SER A 132 -5.58 18.63 1.11
C SER A 132 -5.85 18.38 2.59
N THR A 133 -4.97 18.86 3.48
CA THR A 133 -5.12 18.76 4.94
C THR A 133 -6.37 19.50 5.43
N LEU A 134 -6.65 20.69 4.88
CA LEU A 134 -7.85 21.47 5.21
C LEU A 134 -9.12 20.72 4.81
N LEU A 135 -9.21 20.24 3.57
CA LEU A 135 -10.36 19.48 3.10
C LEU A 135 -10.59 18.20 3.92
N THR A 136 -9.50 17.52 4.31
CA THR A 136 -9.54 16.34 5.18
C THR A 136 -10.10 16.70 6.55
N LYS A 137 -9.63 17.80 7.16
CA LYS A 137 -10.09 18.27 8.46
C LYS A 137 -11.57 18.68 8.45
N GLU A 138 -12.03 19.26 7.35
CA GLU A 138 -13.44 19.63 7.14
C GLU A 138 -14.32 18.46 6.66
N MET A 139 -13.74 17.26 6.52
CA MET A 139 -14.41 16.05 6.05
C MET A 139 -15.01 16.19 4.63
N LYS A 140 -14.42 17.05 3.79
CA LYS A 140 -14.85 17.32 2.39
C LYS A 140 -14.26 16.28 1.39
N PHE A 141 -14.36 14.99 1.71
CA PHE A 141 -13.78 13.90 0.88
C PHE A 141 -14.37 13.82 -0.53
N LYS A 142 -15.67 14.15 -0.69
CA LYS A 142 -16.30 14.23 -2.01
C LYS A 142 -15.59 15.23 -2.92
N LEU A 143 -15.30 16.43 -2.40
CA LEU A 143 -14.57 17.46 -3.14
C LEU A 143 -13.17 16.95 -3.49
N GLN A 144 -12.44 16.39 -2.51
CA GLN A 144 -11.11 15.83 -2.74
C GLN A 144 -11.10 14.77 -3.87
N THR A 145 -12.14 13.94 -3.94
CA THR A 145 -12.32 12.97 -5.03
C THR A 145 -12.49 13.63 -6.39
N VAL A 146 -13.42 14.59 -6.48
CA VAL A 146 -13.74 15.31 -7.72
C VAL A 146 -12.54 16.09 -8.23
N LEU A 147 -11.67 16.60 -7.35
CA LEU A 147 -10.45 17.30 -7.74
C LEU A 147 -9.31 16.35 -8.16
N GLN A 148 -9.23 15.14 -7.60
CA GLN A 148 -8.16 14.18 -7.93
C GLN A 148 -8.41 13.41 -9.24
N ILE A 149 -9.67 13.07 -9.55
CA ILE A 149 -9.99 12.28 -10.75
C ILE A 149 -9.49 12.95 -12.05
N PRO A 150 -9.78 14.24 -12.33
CA PRO A 150 -9.29 14.91 -13.53
C PRO A 150 -7.76 14.97 -13.59
N ALA A 151 -7.10 15.17 -12.45
CA ALA A 151 -5.65 15.25 -12.37
C ALA A 151 -4.99 13.91 -12.76
N VAL A 152 -5.53 12.77 -12.32
CA VAL A 152 -5.02 11.45 -12.68
C VAL A 152 -5.34 11.11 -14.14
N ILE A 153 -6.53 11.45 -14.63
CA ILE A 153 -6.90 11.21 -16.04
C ILE A 153 -6.01 12.03 -16.98
N LEU A 154 -5.88 13.34 -16.77
CA LEU A 154 -5.08 14.21 -17.63
C LEU A 154 -3.58 13.85 -17.57
N GLY A 155 -3.06 13.56 -16.38
CA GLY A 155 -1.71 13.03 -16.21
C GLY A 155 -1.51 11.72 -16.97
N GLY A 156 -2.44 10.78 -16.82
CA GLY A 156 -2.42 9.49 -17.52
C GLY A 156 -2.49 9.62 -19.04
N CYS A 157 -3.35 10.51 -19.55
CA CYS A 157 -3.43 10.82 -20.99
C CYS A 157 -2.09 11.33 -21.53
N LEU A 158 -1.44 12.27 -20.82
CA LEU A 158 -0.11 12.76 -21.21
C LEU A 158 0.93 11.62 -21.18
N GLY A 159 0.94 10.81 -20.12
CA GLY A 159 1.83 9.66 -20.03
C GLY A 159 1.68 8.71 -21.20
N ILE A 160 0.44 8.32 -21.52
CA ILE A 160 0.13 7.42 -22.63
C ILE A 160 0.55 8.05 -23.97
N TYR A 161 0.29 9.35 -24.17
CA TYR A 161 0.72 10.08 -25.35
C TYR A 161 2.24 10.07 -25.52
N LEU A 162 2.99 10.40 -24.47
CA LEU A 162 4.46 10.40 -24.50
C LEU A 162 5.03 8.99 -24.70
N ALA A 163 4.45 7.97 -24.07
CA ALA A 163 4.87 6.58 -24.25
C ALA A 163 4.68 6.12 -25.71
N LYS A 164 3.57 6.47 -26.36
CA LYS A 164 3.33 6.18 -27.78
C LYS A 164 4.34 6.85 -28.71
N ASN A 165 4.82 8.04 -28.34
CA ASN A 165 5.83 8.78 -29.10
C ASN A 165 7.27 8.38 -28.76
N GLY A 166 7.49 7.30 -28.00
CA GLY A 166 8.83 6.76 -27.74
C GLY A 166 9.64 7.49 -26.66
N TYR A 167 9.02 8.32 -25.81
CA TYR A 167 9.72 9.02 -24.71
C TYR A 167 10.11 8.10 -23.53
N GLY A 168 9.68 6.84 -23.57
CA GLY A 168 10.10 5.81 -22.62
C GLY A 168 9.81 6.17 -21.16
N THR A 169 10.81 6.06 -20.28
CA THR A 169 10.70 6.37 -18.85
C THR A 169 10.18 7.79 -18.57
N TRP A 170 10.48 8.77 -19.44
CA TRP A 170 10.01 10.15 -19.27
C TRP A 170 8.50 10.28 -19.29
N SER A 171 7.79 9.36 -19.96
CA SER A 171 6.33 9.32 -19.92
C SER A 171 5.77 9.17 -18.50
N LEU A 172 6.40 8.34 -17.66
CA LEU A 172 6.00 8.10 -16.27
C LEU A 172 6.31 9.29 -15.37
N VAL A 173 7.43 9.98 -15.64
CA VAL A 173 7.85 11.19 -14.92
C VAL A 173 6.86 12.32 -15.18
N TRP A 174 6.58 12.62 -16.44
CA TRP A 174 5.67 13.70 -16.84
C TRP A 174 4.22 13.40 -16.49
N MET A 175 3.78 12.14 -16.58
CA MET A 175 2.49 11.71 -16.04
C MET A 175 2.33 12.12 -14.58
N SER A 176 3.34 11.80 -13.76
CA SER A 176 3.31 12.08 -12.32
C SER A 176 3.37 13.58 -12.02
N LEU A 177 4.25 14.32 -12.70
CA LEU A 177 4.39 15.77 -12.54
C LEU A 177 3.11 16.51 -12.95
N LEU A 178 2.53 16.18 -14.12
CA LEU A 178 1.30 16.81 -14.58
C LEU A 178 0.15 16.50 -13.63
N SER A 179 0.02 15.25 -13.17
CA SER A 179 -1.01 14.88 -12.21
C SER A 179 -0.88 15.66 -10.89
N ALA A 180 0.34 15.76 -10.34
CA ALA A 180 0.59 16.54 -9.14
C ALA A 180 0.27 18.03 -9.35
N SER A 181 0.68 18.62 -10.48
CA SER A 181 0.44 20.02 -10.81
C SER A 181 -1.04 20.34 -10.95
N ILE A 182 -1.79 19.54 -11.71
CA ILE A 182 -3.23 19.73 -11.89
C ILE A 182 -3.96 19.55 -10.56
N SER A 183 -3.60 18.52 -9.79
CA SER A 183 -4.21 18.28 -8.48
C SER A 183 -3.99 19.48 -7.56
N THR A 184 -2.75 20.00 -7.52
CA THR A 184 -2.40 21.19 -6.73
C THR A 184 -3.19 22.41 -7.18
N ALA A 185 -3.20 22.71 -8.48
CA ALA A 185 -3.92 23.86 -9.02
C ALA A 185 -5.42 23.81 -8.69
N LEU A 186 -6.05 22.65 -8.88
CA LEU A 186 -7.47 22.45 -8.54
C LEU A 186 -7.72 22.61 -7.03
N HIS A 187 -6.86 22.09 -6.17
CA HIS A 187 -7.00 22.25 -4.71
C HIS A 187 -6.84 23.71 -4.27
N TRP A 188 -5.95 24.47 -4.93
CA TRP A 188 -5.81 25.89 -4.67
C TRP A 188 -7.01 26.71 -5.15
N PHE A 189 -7.57 26.35 -6.30
CA PHE A 189 -8.74 27.04 -6.84
C PHE A 189 -9.99 26.85 -5.96
N TYR A 190 -10.24 25.63 -5.49
CA TYR A 190 -11.46 25.30 -4.72
C TYR A 190 -11.33 25.40 -3.20
N SER A 191 -10.12 25.61 -2.67
CA SER A 191 -9.92 25.91 -1.26
C SER A 191 -9.96 27.42 -1.04
N ASP A 192 -10.67 27.87 0.00
CA ASP A 192 -10.74 29.30 0.34
C ASP A 192 -9.47 29.78 1.07
N TRP A 193 -8.67 28.86 1.59
CA TRP A 193 -7.50 29.19 2.39
C TRP A 193 -6.32 29.63 1.52
N ARG A 194 -5.65 30.70 1.95
CA ARG A 194 -4.42 31.22 1.35
C ARG A 194 -3.37 31.42 2.44
N PRO A 195 -2.08 31.12 2.19
CA PRO A 195 -1.02 31.40 3.14
C PRO A 195 -0.89 32.91 3.36
N ARG A 196 -0.74 33.32 4.61
CA ARG A 196 -0.31 34.68 4.97
C ARG A 196 1.13 34.57 5.45
N LEU A 197 1.98 35.54 5.13
CA LEU A 197 3.39 35.60 5.55
C LEU A 197 3.54 35.75 7.08
N ILE A 198 3.18 34.69 7.81
CA ILE A 198 3.11 34.63 9.26
C ILE A 198 3.78 33.32 9.67
N PHE A 199 4.89 33.43 10.38
CA PHE A 199 5.57 32.30 11.00
C PHE A 199 5.53 32.44 12.52
N ASN A 200 4.77 31.57 13.19
CA ASN A 200 4.63 31.61 14.65
C ASN A 200 5.41 30.47 15.30
N LYS A 201 6.49 30.82 16.02
CA LYS A 201 7.37 29.83 16.68
C LYS A 201 6.64 28.95 17.72
N LYS A 202 5.63 29.48 18.43
CA LYS A 202 4.83 28.69 19.40
C LYS A 202 3.98 27.64 18.68
N SER A 203 3.32 28.05 17.59
CA SER A 203 2.57 27.13 16.71
C SER A 203 3.48 26.05 16.12
N PHE A 204 4.62 26.46 15.56
CA PHE A 204 5.62 25.53 15.03
C PHE A 204 6.04 24.51 16.09
N LYS A 205 6.46 24.95 17.29
CA LYS A 205 6.90 24.05 18.36
C LYS A 205 5.81 23.06 18.78
N LYS A 206 4.55 23.52 18.88
CA LYS A 206 3.39 22.68 19.20
C LYS A 206 3.21 21.57 18.17
N HIS A 207 3.22 21.91 16.89
CA HIS A 207 2.97 20.94 15.83
C HIS A 207 4.18 20.06 15.54
N PHE A 208 5.38 20.63 15.55
CA PHE A 208 6.64 19.93 15.35
C PHE A 208 6.87 18.89 16.43
N HIS A 209 6.65 19.20 17.72
CA HIS A 209 6.86 18.23 18.81
C HIS A 209 6.04 16.94 18.65
N PHE A 210 4.83 17.04 18.11
CA PHE A 210 4.04 15.88 17.74
C PHE A 210 4.53 15.24 16.43
N GLY A 211 4.78 16.08 15.43
CA GLY A 211 5.08 15.65 14.07
C GLY A 211 6.39 14.89 13.93
N TYR A 212 7.48 15.34 14.56
CA TYR A 212 8.81 14.73 14.35
C TYR A 212 8.85 13.26 14.79
N LYS A 213 8.13 12.89 15.86
CA LYS A 213 8.05 11.50 16.33
C LYS A 213 7.32 10.61 15.32
N MET A 214 6.25 11.12 14.73
CA MET A 214 5.49 10.41 13.69
C MET A 214 6.31 10.31 12.39
N THR A 215 6.97 11.39 11.99
CA THR A 215 7.88 11.39 10.83
C THR A 215 9.02 10.39 11.00
N LEU A 216 9.68 10.35 12.16
CA LEU A 216 10.79 9.41 12.40
C LEU A 216 10.31 7.95 12.36
N SER A 217 9.15 7.66 12.96
CA SER A 217 8.54 6.33 12.90
C SER A 217 8.15 5.94 11.47
N GLY A 218 7.56 6.87 10.71
CA GLY A 218 7.17 6.64 9.32
C GLY A 218 8.38 6.46 8.39
N LEU A 219 9.47 7.18 8.64
CA LEU A 219 10.70 7.08 7.85
C LEU A 219 11.38 5.72 8.03
N LEU A 220 11.45 5.20 9.26
CA LEU A 220 11.96 3.86 9.54
C LEU A 220 11.13 2.75 8.88
N ASP A 221 9.82 2.92 8.81
CA ASP A 221 8.92 2.00 8.11
C ASP A 221 9.11 2.11 6.59
N THR A 222 9.19 3.33 6.07
CA THR A 222 9.39 3.62 4.64
C THR A 222 10.68 3.03 4.10
N ILE A 223 11.80 3.23 4.80
CA ILE A 223 13.10 2.65 4.42
C ILE A 223 13.01 1.12 4.38
N TYR A 224 12.36 0.53 5.38
CA TYR A 224 12.22 -0.92 5.45
C TYR A 224 11.36 -1.49 4.33
N GLN A 225 10.20 -0.88 4.04
CA GLN A 225 9.30 -1.31 2.96
C GLN A 225 9.97 -1.21 1.58
N ASN A 226 10.86 -0.23 1.38
CA ASN A 226 11.58 -0.06 0.12
C ASN A 226 12.92 -0.81 0.06
N LEU A 227 13.32 -1.52 1.12
CA LEU A 227 14.62 -2.20 1.19
C LEU A 227 14.79 -3.22 0.07
N TYR A 228 13.76 -4.03 -0.20
CA TYR A 228 13.76 -5.00 -1.30
C TYR A 228 13.95 -4.31 -2.66
N THR A 229 13.23 -3.21 -2.92
CA THR A 229 13.35 -2.43 -4.16
C THR A 229 14.76 -1.85 -4.35
N VAL A 230 15.38 -1.34 -3.29
CA VAL A 230 16.77 -0.84 -3.34
C VAL A 230 17.76 -1.94 -3.69
N ILE A 231 17.65 -3.07 -3.01
CA ILE A 231 18.58 -4.19 -3.16
C ILE A 231 18.41 -4.82 -4.53
N ILE A 232 17.17 -5.01 -4.98
CA ILE A 232 16.88 -5.49 -6.33
C ILE A 232 17.44 -4.49 -7.36
N GLY A 233 17.21 -3.19 -7.20
CA GLY A 233 17.73 -2.19 -8.13
C GLY A 233 19.26 -2.13 -8.19
N ARG A 234 19.96 -2.33 -7.07
CA ARG A 234 21.43 -2.26 -7.02
C ARG A 234 22.10 -3.49 -7.61
N PHE A 235 21.59 -4.67 -7.28
CA PHE A 235 22.27 -5.94 -7.57
C PHE A 235 21.75 -6.64 -8.83
N TYR A 236 20.56 -6.27 -9.32
CA TYR A 236 19.89 -6.93 -10.43
C TYR A 236 19.59 -5.97 -11.58
N ALA A 237 19.24 -6.53 -12.74
CA ALA A 237 18.91 -5.73 -13.92
C ALA A 237 17.64 -4.88 -13.68
N ALA A 238 17.57 -3.71 -14.31
CA ALA A 238 16.40 -2.83 -14.22
C ALA A 238 15.11 -3.54 -14.67
N SER A 239 15.17 -4.43 -15.66
CA SER A 239 14.03 -5.25 -16.10
C SER A 239 13.51 -6.16 -14.99
N GLN A 240 14.39 -6.81 -14.23
CA GLN A 240 14.03 -7.67 -13.09
C GLN A 240 13.36 -6.87 -11.98
N LEU A 241 13.86 -5.66 -11.69
CA LEU A 241 13.19 -4.76 -10.78
C LEU A 241 11.82 -4.32 -11.31
N GLY A 242 11.70 -4.07 -12.61
CA GLY A 242 10.43 -3.75 -13.26
C GLY A 242 9.39 -4.86 -13.10
N PHE A 243 9.78 -6.11 -13.35
CA PHE A 243 8.95 -7.29 -13.11
C PHE A 243 8.53 -7.37 -11.64
N TYR A 244 9.48 -7.26 -10.71
CA TYR A 244 9.19 -7.27 -9.27
C TYR A 244 8.20 -6.16 -8.88
N ALA A 245 8.44 -4.92 -9.30
CA ALA A 245 7.61 -3.78 -8.95
C ALA A 245 6.19 -3.89 -9.51
N ARG A 246 6.00 -4.50 -10.70
CA ARG A 246 4.65 -4.78 -11.22
C ARG A 246 3.95 -5.90 -10.47
N ALA A 247 4.66 -6.98 -10.17
CA ALA A 247 4.15 -8.07 -9.35
C ALA A 247 3.70 -7.58 -7.98
N ASP A 248 4.56 -6.82 -7.28
CA ASP A 248 4.25 -6.26 -5.97
C ASP A 248 3.08 -5.26 -6.05
N SER A 249 3.09 -4.36 -7.03
CA SER A 249 1.99 -3.40 -7.19
C SER A 249 0.64 -4.08 -7.40
N LEU A 250 0.58 -5.18 -8.15
CA LEU A 250 -0.66 -5.93 -8.39
C LEU A 250 -1.09 -6.73 -7.15
N SER A 251 -0.17 -7.36 -6.44
CA SER A 251 -0.47 -8.18 -5.26
C SER A 251 -0.97 -7.32 -4.09
N GLN A 252 -0.47 -6.08 -3.97
CA GLN A 252 -0.83 -5.15 -2.90
C GLN A 252 -2.22 -4.53 -3.05
N LEU A 253 -2.85 -4.59 -4.23
CA LEU A 253 -4.19 -4.03 -4.45
C LEU A 253 -5.24 -4.63 -3.50
N PRO A 254 -5.49 -5.95 -3.50
CA PRO A 254 -6.46 -6.57 -2.59
C PRO A 254 -6.06 -6.41 -1.12
N ILE A 255 -4.76 -6.57 -0.81
CA ILE A 255 -4.22 -6.47 0.55
C ILE A 255 -4.53 -5.10 1.16
N GLY A 256 -4.22 -4.03 0.42
CA GLY A 256 -4.44 -2.66 0.86
C GLY A 256 -5.92 -2.30 1.01
N ILE A 257 -6.76 -2.76 0.08
CA ILE A 257 -8.22 -2.52 0.11
C ILE A 257 -8.83 -3.15 1.37
N ILE A 258 -8.58 -4.44 1.59
CA ILE A 258 -9.15 -5.21 2.69
C ILE A 258 -8.62 -4.68 4.02
N SER A 259 -7.31 -4.45 4.12
CA SER A 259 -6.68 -3.95 5.34
C SER A 259 -7.21 -2.58 5.74
N THR A 260 -7.45 -1.68 4.77
CA THR A 260 -7.99 -0.34 5.03
C THR A 260 -9.44 -0.39 5.49
N ALA A 261 -10.27 -1.20 4.82
CA ALA A 261 -11.69 -1.37 5.18
C ALA A 261 -11.82 -1.91 6.62
N ILE A 262 -11.04 -2.93 6.97
CA ILE A 262 -11.10 -3.58 8.27
C ILE A 262 -10.50 -2.68 9.37
N SER A 263 -9.39 -1.98 9.10
CA SER A 263 -8.74 -1.12 10.09
C SER A 263 -9.63 0.05 10.54
N LYS A 264 -10.46 0.62 9.63
CA LYS A 264 -11.39 1.72 9.95
C LYS A 264 -12.46 1.33 10.99
N VAL A 265 -12.88 0.07 11.01
CA VAL A 265 -13.91 -0.44 11.95
C VAL A 265 -13.27 -0.98 13.23
N THR A 266 -12.08 -1.58 13.09
CA THR A 266 -11.38 -2.31 14.14
C THR A 266 -10.73 -1.41 15.18
N TYR A 267 -10.05 -0.35 14.74
CA TYR A 267 -9.23 0.47 15.63
C TYR A 267 -10.06 1.14 16.76
N PRO A 268 -11.26 1.71 16.50
CA PRO A 268 -12.11 2.25 17.56
C PRO A 268 -12.62 1.18 18.54
N MET A 269 -12.82 -0.06 18.08
CA MET A 269 -13.25 -1.15 18.95
C MET A 269 -12.13 -1.55 19.91
N PHE A 270 -10.90 -1.68 19.43
CA PHE A 270 -9.75 -2.05 20.28
C PHE A 270 -9.42 -1.01 21.34
N SER A 271 -9.55 0.29 21.03
CA SER A 271 -9.28 1.34 22.02
C SER A 271 -10.29 1.37 23.16
N ASN A 272 -11.52 0.90 22.94
CA ASN A 272 -12.59 0.92 23.96
C ASN A 272 -12.58 -0.33 24.85
N ILE A 273 -11.94 -1.41 24.43
CA ILE A 273 -11.92 -2.71 25.14
C ILE A 273 -10.51 -3.11 25.61
N SER A 274 -9.56 -2.17 25.61
CA SER A 274 -8.14 -2.44 25.92
C SER A 274 -7.91 -3.08 27.29
N ASN A 275 -8.81 -2.87 28.24
CA ASN A 275 -8.69 -3.35 29.62
C ASN A 275 -9.34 -4.74 29.85
N ASP A 276 -10.05 -5.29 28.86
CA ASP A 276 -10.73 -6.60 28.95
C ASP A 276 -10.08 -7.59 27.99
N ASP A 277 -9.17 -8.42 28.51
CA ASP A 277 -8.40 -9.38 27.71
C ASP A 277 -9.27 -10.42 27.00
N VAL A 278 -10.36 -10.84 27.63
CA VAL A 278 -11.28 -11.83 27.07
C VAL A 278 -12.00 -11.23 25.86
N LYS A 279 -12.56 -10.02 26.00
CA LYS A 279 -13.20 -9.32 24.88
C LYS A 279 -12.19 -8.95 23.81
N LEU A 280 -10.99 -8.50 24.18
CA LEU A 280 -9.96 -8.14 23.22
C LEU A 280 -9.52 -9.36 22.40
N LYS A 281 -9.33 -10.53 23.03
CA LYS A 281 -9.08 -11.81 22.34
C LYS A 281 -10.21 -12.14 21.37
N MET A 282 -11.46 -12.10 21.81
CA MET A 282 -12.61 -12.43 20.96
C MET A 282 -12.68 -11.52 19.73
N VAL A 283 -12.58 -10.20 19.92
CA VAL A 283 -12.65 -9.24 18.81
C VAL A 283 -11.45 -9.44 17.88
N TYR A 284 -10.25 -9.62 18.42
CA TYR A 284 -9.04 -9.86 17.63
C TYR A 284 -9.12 -11.15 16.80
N ARG A 285 -9.59 -12.26 17.39
CA ARG A 285 -9.82 -13.53 16.71
C ARG A 285 -10.78 -13.37 15.53
N ARG A 286 -11.94 -12.74 15.75
CA ARG A 286 -12.91 -12.47 14.67
C ARG A 286 -12.28 -11.66 13.54
N LEU A 287 -11.50 -10.64 13.88
CA LEU A 287 -10.85 -9.80 12.88
C LEU A 287 -9.83 -10.54 12.04
N MET A 288 -8.96 -11.35 12.65
CA MET A 288 -8.03 -12.19 11.88
C MET A 288 -8.79 -13.11 10.91
N GLN A 289 -9.87 -13.74 11.38
CA GLN A 289 -10.69 -14.63 10.56
C GLN A 289 -11.39 -13.88 9.42
N GLN A 290 -11.95 -12.69 9.67
CA GLN A 290 -12.56 -11.84 8.64
C GLN A 290 -11.55 -11.43 7.57
N VAL A 291 -10.37 -10.96 7.98
CA VAL A 291 -9.33 -10.52 7.04
C VAL A 291 -8.92 -11.66 6.13
N LEU A 292 -8.64 -12.84 6.69
CA LEU A 292 -8.24 -13.99 5.90
C LEU A 292 -9.35 -14.56 5.04
N PHE A 293 -10.60 -14.53 5.52
CA PHE A 293 -11.75 -14.98 4.76
C PHE A 293 -11.90 -14.22 3.44
N TRP A 294 -11.53 -12.94 3.39
CA TRP A 294 -11.52 -12.18 2.14
C TRP A 294 -10.17 -12.22 1.42
N ASN A 295 -9.07 -12.08 2.14
CA ASN A 295 -7.75 -11.89 1.53
C ASN A 295 -7.15 -13.19 0.99
N ALA A 296 -7.27 -14.31 1.72
CA ALA A 296 -6.71 -15.59 1.31
C ALA A 296 -7.29 -16.10 -0.02
N PRO A 297 -8.62 -16.20 -0.21
CA PRO A 297 -9.18 -16.70 -1.47
C PRO A 297 -8.84 -15.80 -2.65
N ILE A 298 -8.88 -14.48 -2.48
CA ILE A 298 -8.54 -13.55 -3.56
C ILE A 298 -7.09 -13.69 -3.98
N LEU A 299 -6.14 -13.74 -3.04
CA LEU A 299 -4.72 -13.86 -3.36
C LEU A 299 -4.35 -15.23 -3.95
N ILE A 300 -4.95 -16.32 -3.44
CA ILE A 300 -4.74 -17.67 -4.00
C ILE A 300 -5.30 -17.74 -5.42
N PHE A 301 -6.49 -17.20 -5.63
CA PHE A 301 -7.09 -17.12 -6.96
C PHE A 301 -6.22 -16.31 -7.93
N LEU A 302 -5.73 -15.14 -7.52
CA LEU A 302 -4.84 -14.32 -8.35
C LEU A 302 -3.52 -15.04 -8.67
N ALA A 303 -2.93 -15.76 -7.71
CA ALA A 303 -1.72 -16.56 -7.95
C ALA A 303 -1.97 -17.70 -8.96
N LEU A 304 -3.16 -18.31 -8.91
CA LEU A 304 -3.58 -19.35 -9.83
C LEU A 304 -3.70 -18.82 -11.26
N ILE A 305 -4.45 -17.73 -11.45
CA ILE A 305 -4.64 -17.13 -12.78
C ILE A 305 -3.49 -16.20 -13.19
N ALA A 306 -2.36 -16.21 -12.48
CA ALA A 306 -1.27 -15.25 -12.65
C ALA A 306 -0.78 -15.12 -14.10
N GLN A 307 -0.56 -16.25 -14.77
CA GLN A 307 -0.10 -16.28 -16.16
C GLN A 307 -1.11 -15.68 -17.14
N PRO A 308 -2.37 -16.17 -17.24
CA PRO A 308 -3.35 -15.58 -18.15
C PRO A 308 -3.70 -14.13 -17.75
N LEU A 309 -3.69 -13.79 -16.46
CA LEU A 309 -3.93 -12.44 -15.97
C LEU A 309 -2.84 -11.46 -16.42
N ILE A 310 -1.56 -11.81 -16.24
CA ILE A 310 -0.43 -10.94 -16.62
C ILE A 310 -0.31 -10.83 -18.14
N SER A 311 -0.47 -11.94 -18.88
CA SER A 311 -0.49 -11.90 -20.35
C SER A 311 -1.64 -11.02 -20.85
N LEU A 312 -2.86 -11.19 -20.31
CA LEU A 312 -4.02 -10.38 -20.69
C LEU A 312 -3.84 -8.90 -20.33
N LEU A 313 -3.43 -8.58 -19.10
CA LEU A 313 -3.32 -7.20 -18.65
C LEU A 313 -2.09 -6.51 -19.23
N LEU A 314 -0.92 -7.11 -19.10
CA LEU A 314 0.36 -6.44 -19.34
C LEU A 314 1.04 -6.83 -20.66
N THR A 315 0.65 -7.94 -21.31
CA THR A 315 1.28 -8.63 -22.47
C THR A 315 2.38 -9.64 -22.10
N ASP A 316 2.75 -10.49 -23.06
CA ASP A 316 3.67 -11.62 -22.85
C ASP A 316 5.09 -11.21 -22.46
N LYS A 317 5.50 -9.98 -22.76
CA LYS A 317 6.80 -9.44 -22.31
C LYS A 317 6.92 -9.34 -20.79
N TRP A 318 5.80 -9.45 -20.06
CA TRP A 318 5.75 -9.45 -18.60
C TRP A 318 5.65 -10.84 -17.98
N LEU A 319 5.64 -11.92 -18.76
CA LEU A 319 5.57 -13.29 -18.24
C LEU A 319 6.66 -13.63 -17.21
N PRO A 320 7.91 -13.11 -17.27
CA PRO A 320 8.88 -13.32 -16.20
C PRO A 320 8.44 -12.79 -14.83
N SER A 321 7.45 -11.90 -14.78
CA SER A 321 6.83 -11.38 -13.55
C SER A 321 5.86 -12.37 -12.88
N VAL A 322 5.39 -13.40 -13.60
CA VAL A 322 4.42 -14.39 -13.10
C VAL A 322 4.91 -15.09 -11.84
N PRO A 323 6.10 -15.73 -11.80
CA PRO A 323 6.59 -16.38 -10.58
C PRO A 323 6.74 -15.39 -9.42
N TYR A 324 7.09 -14.13 -9.70
CA TYR A 324 7.23 -13.11 -8.67
C TYR A 324 5.87 -12.77 -8.05
N PHE A 325 4.87 -12.58 -8.91
CA PHE A 325 3.49 -12.29 -8.50
C PHE A 325 2.90 -13.43 -7.66
N GLN A 326 3.12 -14.68 -8.05
CA GLN A 326 2.65 -15.85 -7.30
C GLN A 326 3.23 -15.90 -5.88
N ILE A 327 4.55 -15.74 -5.72
CA ILE A 327 5.19 -15.76 -4.41
C ILE A 327 4.70 -14.59 -3.54
N LEU A 328 4.61 -13.40 -4.12
CA LEU A 328 4.13 -12.20 -3.41
C LEU A 328 2.66 -12.30 -3.01
N CYS A 329 1.80 -12.93 -3.83
CA CYS A 329 0.42 -13.23 -3.45
C CYS A 329 0.37 -14.14 -2.22
N ILE A 330 1.18 -15.21 -2.17
CA ILE A 330 1.21 -16.12 -1.02
C ILE A 330 1.73 -15.39 0.24
N ALA A 331 2.81 -14.61 0.11
CA ALA A 331 3.35 -13.81 1.21
C ALA A 331 2.31 -12.78 1.72
N GLY A 332 1.54 -12.18 0.79
CA GLY A 332 0.51 -11.19 1.07
C GLY A 332 -0.66 -11.68 1.92
N ILE A 333 -0.92 -12.99 1.96
CA ILE A 333 -1.97 -13.59 2.79
C ILE A 333 -1.66 -13.38 4.27
N LEU A 334 -0.40 -13.51 4.66
CA LEU A 334 0.07 -13.44 6.04
C LEU A 334 0.40 -12.01 6.49
N TYR A 335 0.57 -11.09 5.55
CA TYR A 335 0.94 -9.69 5.84
C TYR A 335 0.01 -9.01 6.87
N PRO A 336 -1.33 -9.02 6.68
CA PRO A 336 -2.22 -8.38 7.65
C PRO A 336 -2.14 -9.02 9.04
N LEU A 337 -1.94 -10.33 9.13
CA LEU A 337 -1.89 -11.04 10.41
C LEU A 337 -0.71 -10.59 11.27
N HIS A 338 0.46 -10.37 10.67
CA HIS A 338 1.60 -9.85 11.43
C HIS A 338 1.36 -8.41 11.88
N ALA A 339 0.69 -7.58 11.07
CA ALA A 339 0.43 -6.18 11.36
C ALA A 339 -0.58 -6.03 12.50
N TYR A 340 -1.65 -6.82 12.49
CA TYR A 340 -2.64 -6.82 13.55
C TYR A 340 -2.09 -7.35 14.88
N ASN A 341 -1.22 -8.36 14.87
CA ASN A 341 -0.56 -8.85 16.09
C ASN A 341 0.27 -7.75 16.77
N LEU A 342 0.98 -6.92 15.99
CA LEU A 342 1.73 -5.79 16.53
C LEU A 342 0.82 -4.68 17.09
N ASN A 343 -0.38 -4.50 16.53
CA ASN A 343 -1.33 -3.52 17.04
C ASN A 343 -1.82 -3.86 18.45
N ILE A 344 -1.89 -5.15 18.83
CA ILE A 344 -2.18 -5.55 20.22
C ILE A 344 -1.15 -4.98 21.20
N LEU A 345 0.15 -5.02 20.86
CA LEU A 345 1.21 -4.44 21.68
C LEU A 345 1.00 -2.94 21.88
N LYS A 346 0.59 -2.24 20.83
CA LYS A 346 0.30 -0.79 20.89
C LYS A 346 -0.91 -0.49 21.78
N VAL A 347 -1.99 -1.25 21.64
CA VAL A 347 -3.23 -1.07 22.42
C VAL A 347 -3.00 -1.38 23.90
N LYS A 348 -2.16 -2.37 24.22
CA LYS A 348 -1.76 -2.72 25.60
C LYS A 348 -0.68 -1.83 26.20
N GLY A 349 -0.28 -0.75 25.51
CA GLY A 349 0.75 0.17 26.01
C GLY A 349 2.19 -0.39 26.01
N GLN A 350 2.42 -1.59 25.46
CA GLN A 350 3.71 -2.28 25.39
C GLN A 350 4.60 -1.74 24.26
N SER A 351 4.74 -0.41 24.20
CA SER A 351 5.47 0.31 23.16
C SER A 351 6.97 -0.05 23.10
N GLY A 352 7.60 -0.35 24.24
CA GLY A 352 8.99 -0.81 24.31
C GLY A 352 9.19 -2.20 23.67
N GLN A 353 8.27 -3.13 23.92
CA GLN A 353 8.30 -4.46 23.28
C GLN A 353 8.05 -4.36 21.78
N PHE A 354 7.09 -3.52 21.37
CA PHE A 354 6.84 -3.22 19.96
C PHE A 354 8.13 -2.74 19.25
N LEU A 355 8.82 -1.75 19.82
CA LEU A 355 10.05 -1.22 19.24
C LEU A 355 11.17 -2.27 19.17
N ARG A 356 11.37 -3.04 20.24
CA ARG A 356 12.39 -4.10 20.30
C ARG A 356 12.15 -5.16 19.22
N LEU A 357 10.90 -5.60 19.04
CA LEU A 357 10.54 -6.58 18.02
C LEU A 357 10.74 -6.04 16.60
N GLU A 358 10.38 -4.79 16.34
CA GLU A 358 10.63 -4.15 15.05
C GLU A 358 12.12 -4.08 14.73
N ILE A 359 12.96 -3.65 15.67
CA ILE A 359 14.41 -3.57 15.46
C ILE A 359 14.99 -4.96 15.18
N ILE A 360 14.68 -5.97 16.01
CA ILE A 360 15.19 -7.33 15.83
C ILE A 360 14.80 -7.89 14.47
N LYS A 361 13.53 -7.80 14.07
CA LYS A 361 13.05 -8.28 12.78
C LYS A 361 13.74 -7.55 11.63
N LYS A 362 13.83 -6.22 11.68
CA LYS A 362 14.47 -5.44 10.60
C LYS A 362 15.95 -5.81 10.44
N VAL A 363 16.68 -6.00 11.54
CA VAL A 363 18.08 -6.45 11.50
C VAL A 363 18.19 -7.87 10.91
N LEU A 364 17.37 -8.81 11.37
CA LEU A 364 17.35 -10.18 10.83
C LEU A 364 16.97 -10.23 9.35
N SER A 365 16.03 -9.37 8.93
CA SER A 365 15.61 -9.22 7.54
C SER A 365 16.77 -8.73 6.67
N VAL A 366 17.48 -7.68 7.11
CA VAL A 366 18.65 -7.14 6.38
C VAL A 366 19.75 -8.20 6.25
N ILE A 367 20.09 -8.89 7.35
CA ILE A 367 21.11 -9.95 7.33
C ILE A 367 20.70 -11.07 6.38
N GLY A 368 19.47 -11.56 6.50
CA GLY A 368 18.96 -12.63 5.65
C GLY A 368 18.90 -12.25 4.17
N ILE A 369 18.52 -11.01 3.85
CA ILE A 369 18.58 -10.51 2.48
C ILE A 369 20.02 -10.56 1.95
N ILE A 370 21.00 -10.05 2.71
CA ILE A 370 22.42 -10.04 2.27
C ILE A 370 22.90 -11.47 1.98
N CYS A 371 22.57 -12.44 2.84
CA CYS A 371 22.93 -13.84 2.65
C CYS A 371 22.31 -14.46 1.39
N VAL A 372 21.14 -13.94 0.96
CA VAL A 372 20.36 -14.55 -0.12
C VAL A 372 20.59 -13.88 -1.48
N ILE A 373 21.23 -12.70 -1.53
CA ILE A 373 21.61 -12.02 -2.79
C ILE A 373 22.31 -12.94 -3.81
N PRO A 374 23.24 -13.85 -3.42
CA PRO A 374 23.89 -14.73 -4.40
C PRO A 374 22.94 -15.73 -5.10
N PHE A 375 21.79 -16.05 -4.50
CA PHE A 375 20.82 -17.01 -5.03
C PHE A 375 19.83 -16.40 -6.03
N GLY A 376 20.06 -15.14 -6.43
CA GLY A 376 19.23 -14.44 -7.38
C GLY A 376 17.93 -13.89 -6.78
N ILE A 377 17.16 -13.20 -7.63
CA ILE A 377 15.92 -12.53 -7.21
C ILE A 377 14.87 -13.52 -6.68
N MET A 378 14.83 -14.75 -7.20
CA MET A 378 13.95 -15.80 -6.67
C MET A 378 14.31 -16.16 -5.24
N GLY A 379 15.61 -16.25 -4.91
CA GLY A 379 16.07 -16.42 -3.54
C GLY A 379 15.50 -15.32 -2.63
N LEU A 380 15.60 -14.06 -3.05
CA LEU A 380 15.07 -12.93 -2.28
C LEU A 380 13.56 -13.04 -2.03
N LEU A 381 12.79 -13.49 -3.01
CA LEU A 381 11.34 -13.68 -2.89
C LEU A 381 10.97 -14.84 -1.97
N TYR A 382 11.67 -15.98 -2.06
CA TYR A 382 11.47 -17.07 -1.12
C TYR A 382 11.88 -16.67 0.30
N PHE A 383 12.96 -15.90 0.45
CA PHE A 383 13.34 -15.32 1.73
C PHE A 383 12.25 -14.38 2.25
N GLN A 384 11.67 -13.51 1.41
CA GLN A 384 10.58 -12.62 1.82
C GLN A 384 9.35 -13.41 2.30
N LEU A 385 8.99 -14.48 1.60
CA LEU A 385 7.91 -15.38 2.01
C LEU A 385 8.21 -16.02 3.37
N PHE A 386 9.39 -16.63 3.50
CA PHE A 386 9.86 -17.24 4.76
C PHE A 386 9.87 -16.22 5.90
N PHE A 387 10.41 -15.03 5.66
CA PHE A 387 10.53 -13.96 6.64
C PHE A 387 9.15 -13.45 7.08
N THR A 388 8.15 -13.46 6.20
CA THR A 388 6.78 -13.09 6.56
C THR A 388 6.17 -14.12 7.52
N VAL A 389 6.38 -15.42 7.27
CA VAL A 389 5.96 -16.51 8.18
C VAL A 389 6.69 -16.38 9.52
N PHE A 390 8.00 -16.15 9.49
CA PHE A 390 8.83 -15.98 10.68
C PHE A 390 8.43 -14.75 11.50
N ALA A 391 8.16 -13.62 10.85
CA ALA A 391 7.68 -12.40 11.50
C ALA A 391 6.30 -12.60 12.12
N TYR A 392 5.40 -13.34 11.45
CA TYR A 392 4.11 -13.72 12.01
C TYR A 392 4.28 -14.59 13.27
N TYR A 393 5.15 -15.60 13.23
CA TYR A 393 5.49 -16.44 14.38
C TYR A 393 5.95 -15.60 15.57
N ILE A 394 6.95 -14.72 15.37
CA ILE A 394 7.46 -13.85 16.44
C ILE A 394 6.33 -12.97 16.98
N ASN A 395 5.62 -12.22 16.14
CA ASN A 395 4.62 -11.28 16.64
C ASN A 395 3.47 -11.99 17.37
N SER A 396 3.04 -13.16 16.86
CA SER A 396 1.96 -13.98 17.44
C SER A 396 2.31 -14.53 18.82
N THR A 397 3.57 -14.92 19.05
CA THR A 397 4.00 -15.40 20.38
C THR A 397 3.96 -14.31 21.44
N TYR A 398 4.36 -13.09 21.12
CA TYR A 398 4.34 -11.96 22.06
C TYR A 398 2.92 -11.42 22.28
N SER A 399 2.14 -11.21 21.20
CA SER A 399 0.75 -10.78 21.32
C SER A 399 -0.09 -11.82 22.03
N GLY A 400 0.09 -13.11 21.70
CA GLY A 400 -0.66 -14.22 22.26
C GLY A 400 -0.49 -14.37 23.77
N LYS A 401 0.68 -14.01 24.32
CA LYS A 401 0.92 -13.97 25.78
C LYS A 401 0.13 -12.87 26.49
N LEU A 402 -0.13 -11.74 25.82
CA LEU A 402 -0.83 -10.61 26.43
C LEU A 402 -2.35 -10.80 26.48
N ILE A 403 -2.93 -11.51 25.52
CA ILE A 403 -4.38 -11.70 25.38
C ILE A 403 -4.81 -13.16 25.51
N ASN A 404 -3.93 -14.04 26.01
CA ASN A 404 -4.17 -15.49 26.11
C ASN A 404 -4.67 -16.13 24.81
N TYR A 405 -4.08 -15.74 23.68
CA TYR A 405 -4.40 -16.24 22.34
C TYR A 405 -3.13 -16.78 21.65
N PRO A 406 -2.64 -17.95 22.07
CA PRO A 406 -1.36 -18.49 21.63
C PRO A 406 -1.37 -18.80 20.13
N LEU A 407 -0.18 -18.83 19.52
CA LEU A 407 0.00 -19.12 18.09
C LEU A 407 -0.72 -20.40 17.65
N LYS A 408 -0.74 -21.46 18.47
CA LYS A 408 -1.44 -22.71 18.12
C LYS A 408 -2.94 -22.51 17.92
N GLU A 409 -3.57 -21.69 18.77
CA GLU A 409 -5.00 -21.36 18.64
C GLU A 409 -5.22 -20.46 17.42
N GLN A 410 -4.34 -19.48 17.18
CA GLN A 410 -4.37 -18.65 15.99
C GLN A 410 -4.30 -19.47 14.70
N LEU A 411 -3.33 -20.39 14.61
CA LEU A 411 -3.18 -21.29 13.47
C LEU A 411 -4.43 -22.16 13.30
N LYS A 412 -4.93 -22.77 14.38
CA LYS A 412 -6.17 -23.58 14.33
C LYS A 412 -7.36 -22.79 13.79
N ASP A 413 -7.47 -21.51 14.15
CA ASP A 413 -8.59 -20.66 13.76
C ASP A 413 -8.52 -20.18 12.30
N ILE A 414 -7.33 -20.14 11.71
CA ILE A 414 -7.11 -19.71 10.32
C ILE A 414 -6.97 -20.87 9.33
N THR A 415 -6.53 -22.04 9.80
CA THR A 415 -6.30 -23.23 8.97
C THR A 415 -7.51 -23.62 8.14
N PRO A 416 -8.76 -23.64 8.64
CA PRO A 416 -9.93 -23.99 7.82
C PRO A 416 -10.11 -23.06 6.61
N ILE A 417 -9.86 -21.77 6.79
CA ILE A 417 -9.96 -20.77 5.72
C ILE A 417 -8.86 -21.00 4.68
N LEU A 418 -7.62 -21.21 5.14
CA LEU A 418 -6.47 -21.46 4.27
C LEU A 418 -6.62 -22.78 3.51
N MET A 419 -7.04 -23.85 4.18
CA MET A 419 -7.27 -25.15 3.57
C MET A 419 -8.38 -25.06 2.53
N LEU A 420 -9.53 -24.47 2.86
CA LEU A 420 -10.63 -24.30 1.91
C LEU A 420 -10.18 -23.52 0.66
N SER A 421 -9.53 -22.36 0.88
CA SER A 421 -9.08 -21.50 -0.21
C SER A 421 -8.02 -22.18 -1.08
N SER A 422 -7.11 -22.96 -0.47
CA SER A 422 -6.03 -23.67 -1.17
C SER A 422 -6.54 -24.90 -1.92
N LEU A 423 -7.41 -25.71 -1.31
CA LEU A 423 -8.00 -26.89 -1.96
C LEU A 423 -8.85 -26.49 -3.17
N LEU A 424 -9.68 -25.45 -3.03
CA LEU A 424 -10.42 -24.89 -4.16
C LEU A 424 -9.48 -24.29 -5.21
N GLY A 425 -8.37 -23.70 -4.78
CA GLY A 425 -7.35 -23.17 -5.68
C GLY A 425 -6.74 -24.29 -6.53
N VAL A 426 -6.27 -25.36 -5.90
CA VAL A 426 -5.72 -26.53 -6.60
C VAL A 426 -6.76 -27.15 -7.53
N ALA A 427 -8.00 -27.32 -7.08
CA ALA A 427 -9.08 -27.85 -7.92
C ALA A 427 -9.33 -26.96 -9.16
N CYS A 428 -9.40 -25.64 -8.99
CA CYS A 428 -9.58 -24.70 -10.09
C CYS A 428 -8.36 -24.65 -11.03
N TYR A 429 -7.15 -24.86 -10.52
CA TYR A 429 -5.94 -24.94 -11.33
C TYR A 429 -5.97 -26.19 -12.22
N CYS A 430 -6.33 -27.34 -11.65
CA CYS A 430 -6.51 -28.57 -12.42
C CYS A 430 -7.59 -28.40 -13.50
N LEU A 431 -8.73 -27.79 -13.16
CA LEU A 431 -9.78 -27.48 -14.12
C LEU A 431 -9.31 -26.54 -15.24
N ASP A 432 -8.54 -25.49 -14.91
CA ASP A 432 -8.01 -24.55 -15.88
C ASP A 432 -7.04 -25.22 -16.87
N THR A 433 -6.09 -26.02 -16.35
CA THR A 433 -5.14 -26.77 -17.18
C THR A 433 -5.83 -27.80 -18.06
N TRP A 434 -6.88 -28.46 -17.55
CA TRP A 434 -7.68 -29.41 -18.32
C TRP A 434 -8.44 -28.72 -19.46
N CYS A 435 -9.10 -27.59 -19.17
CA CYS A 435 -9.79 -26.77 -20.17
C CYS A 435 -8.85 -26.24 -21.26
N LEU A 436 -7.63 -25.83 -20.87
CA LEU A 436 -6.58 -25.41 -21.78
C LEU A 436 -6.22 -26.49 -22.80
N VAL A 437 -5.96 -27.71 -22.31
CA VAL A 437 -5.52 -28.84 -23.14
C VAL A 437 -6.61 -29.30 -24.10
N HIS A 438 -7.88 -29.28 -23.69
CA HIS A 438 -8.97 -29.88 -24.48
C HIS A 438 -9.74 -28.89 -25.36
N TYR A 439 -9.88 -27.63 -24.95
CA TYR A 439 -10.83 -26.69 -25.57
C TYR A 439 -10.20 -25.39 -26.10
N ASN A 440 -8.90 -25.15 -25.88
CA ASN A 440 -8.16 -23.95 -26.30
C ASN A 440 -8.93 -22.63 -26.10
N ILE A 441 -9.59 -22.51 -24.94
CA ILE A 441 -10.50 -21.40 -24.64
C ILE A 441 -9.70 -20.10 -24.47
N ASN A 442 -10.20 -18.99 -25.00
CA ASN A 442 -9.60 -17.66 -24.84
C ASN A 442 -9.43 -17.29 -23.35
N ASN A 443 -8.29 -16.67 -23.00
CA ASN A 443 -7.90 -16.26 -21.65
C ASN A 443 -8.99 -15.48 -20.90
N ILE A 444 -9.79 -14.65 -21.59
CA ILE A 444 -10.87 -13.87 -20.96
C ILE A 444 -11.96 -14.79 -20.40
N PHE A 445 -12.46 -15.72 -21.22
CA PHE A 445 -13.51 -16.66 -20.79
C PHE A 445 -13.00 -17.60 -19.71
N ARG A 446 -11.72 -18.00 -19.77
CA ARG A 446 -11.07 -18.78 -18.70
C ARG A 446 -11.08 -18.03 -17.38
N ILE A 447 -10.57 -16.79 -17.35
CA ILE A 447 -10.53 -15.98 -16.13
C ILE A 447 -11.94 -15.79 -15.57
N ILE A 448 -12.92 -15.41 -16.40
CA ILE A 448 -14.30 -15.17 -15.94
C ILE A 448 -14.93 -16.46 -15.41
N GLY A 449 -14.86 -17.56 -16.18
CA GLY A 449 -15.44 -18.84 -15.79
C GLY A 449 -14.87 -19.36 -14.48
N ILE A 450 -13.55 -19.37 -14.34
CA ILE A 450 -12.87 -19.84 -13.12
C ILE A 450 -13.14 -18.88 -11.95
N SER A 451 -13.23 -17.56 -12.19
CA SER A 451 -13.61 -16.61 -11.13
C SER A 451 -14.98 -16.92 -10.56
N ILE A 452 -15.97 -17.19 -11.43
CA ILE A 452 -17.33 -17.52 -11.03
C ILE A 452 -17.35 -18.85 -10.27
N ILE A 453 -16.68 -19.88 -10.79
CA ILE A 453 -16.58 -21.20 -10.14
C ILE A 453 -15.90 -21.07 -8.78
N TYR A 454 -14.71 -20.49 -8.71
CA TYR A 454 -13.95 -20.33 -7.47
C TYR A 454 -14.74 -19.55 -6.42
N GLY A 455 -15.33 -18.40 -6.80
CA GLY A 455 -16.11 -17.56 -5.89
C GLY A 455 -17.40 -18.24 -5.40
N SER A 456 -18.16 -18.87 -6.29
CA SER A 456 -19.41 -19.54 -5.93
C SER A 456 -19.18 -20.76 -5.05
N PHE A 457 -18.20 -21.61 -5.37
CA PHE A 457 -17.83 -22.75 -4.53
C PHE A 457 -17.24 -22.31 -3.19
N TYR A 458 -16.40 -21.27 -3.16
CA TYR A 458 -15.85 -20.74 -1.92
C TYR A 458 -16.95 -20.27 -0.97
N LEU A 459 -17.89 -19.45 -1.47
CA LEU A 459 -19.01 -18.95 -0.66
C LEU A 459 -20.00 -20.06 -0.28
N GLY A 460 -20.28 -20.97 -1.21
CA GLY A 460 -21.17 -22.12 -1.01
C GLY A 460 -20.65 -23.05 0.08
N ILE A 461 -19.41 -23.53 -0.06
CA ILE A 461 -18.78 -24.41 0.94
C ILE A 461 -18.59 -23.67 2.27
N SER A 462 -18.23 -22.39 2.24
CA SER A 462 -18.13 -21.58 3.46
C SER A 462 -19.46 -21.47 4.21
N SER A 463 -20.57 -21.39 3.48
CA SER A 463 -21.91 -21.39 4.06
C SER A 463 -22.28 -22.77 4.63
N SER A 464 -21.94 -23.85 3.93
CA SER A 464 -22.20 -25.23 4.38
C SER A 464 -21.42 -25.60 5.64
N ILE A 465 -20.14 -25.20 5.72
CA ILE A 465 -19.27 -25.44 6.89
C ILE A 465 -19.62 -24.48 8.05
N LYS A 466 -20.49 -23.48 7.82
CA LYS A 466 -20.81 -22.41 8.78
C LYS A 466 -19.54 -21.76 9.32
N LEU A 467 -18.62 -21.44 8.40
CA LEU A 467 -17.34 -20.80 8.73
C LEU A 467 -17.59 -19.56 9.60
N ALA A 468 -16.93 -19.49 10.75
CA ALA A 468 -17.17 -18.47 11.78
C ALA A 468 -17.13 -17.05 11.21
N ALA A 469 -16.19 -16.78 10.29
CA ALA A 469 -16.10 -15.50 9.60
C ALA A 469 -17.37 -15.16 8.80
N LEU A 470 -17.93 -16.09 8.03
CA LEU A 470 -19.13 -15.81 7.25
C LEU A 470 -20.35 -15.57 8.15
N VAL A 471 -20.47 -16.32 9.25
CA VAL A 471 -21.55 -16.16 10.23
C VAL A 471 -21.46 -14.79 10.93
N ASP A 472 -20.26 -14.43 11.41
CA ASP A 472 -20.01 -13.14 12.05
C ASP A 472 -20.27 -11.96 11.09
N PHE A 473 -19.89 -12.11 9.82
CA PHE A 473 -20.13 -11.09 8.79
C PHE A 473 -21.62 -10.91 8.52
N LYS A 474 -22.39 -12.00 8.38
CA LYS A 474 -23.85 -11.95 8.24
C LYS A 474 -24.49 -11.27 9.46
N GLN A 475 -24.05 -11.58 10.68
CA GLN A 475 -24.57 -10.94 11.89
C GLN A 475 -24.26 -9.44 11.98
N LEU A 476 -23.09 -9.02 11.49
CA LEU A 476 -22.70 -7.60 11.45
C LEU A 476 -23.53 -6.78 10.44
N ILE A 477 -23.89 -7.38 9.31
CA ILE A 477 -24.69 -6.71 8.26
C ILE A 477 -26.18 -6.75 8.57
N LEU A 478 -26.71 -7.89 9.05
CA LEU A 478 -28.15 -8.09 9.27
C LEU A 478 -28.67 -7.54 10.61
N LYS A 479 -27.79 -7.09 11.52
CA LYS A 479 -28.16 -6.38 12.75
C LYS A 479 -28.02 -4.84 12.66
N GLN A 480 -27.80 -4.31 11.45
CA GLN A 480 -28.14 -2.91 11.13
C GLN A 480 -29.50 -2.89 10.47
#